data_AF-A0A956S000-F1
#
_entry.id   AF-A0A956S000-F1
#
_cell.length_a   1.000
_cell.length_b   1.000
_cell.length_c   1.000
_cell.angle_alpha   90.00
_cell.angle_beta   90.00
_cell.angle_gamma   90.00
#
_symmetry.space_group_name_H-M   'P 1'
#
loop_
_entity.id
_entity.type
_entity.pdbx_description
1 polymer ?
#
loop_
_entity_poly.entity_id
_entity_poly.type
_entity_poly.pdbx_seq_one_letter_code
_entity_poly.pdbx_strand_id
1 'polypeptide(L)'
;LEAGEDQEQAELLTEMERAFADARGPVHVLDLHTTSGAGAPFSTACDTLRNRRFALEVPAPFVLGLEERVEGTLMDWVDGLGHTVMVFESGQNQDPAAVDRAEGAVWLALVAAGVIEEADAPEATRARTALRAERGDIPRVLEFRYRHPVTPAAQFKMLPGFKSFQRVRKGQVLAQDIQGDVTAPATARILMPLYQEQGEDGFFIVREFRFVWLKVSEVLRRLHADRIAHWLPGIRRVAGYDDRLLVNRRVARWYALELLHLLGYRRERESGAALLVQRRPGE
;
A
#
# COMPACT_ATOMS: atom_id res chain seq x y z
N LEU A 1 -12.44 11.00 24.36
CA LEU A 1 -11.64 9.78 24.14
C LEU A 1 -10.39 10.07 23.29
N GLU A 2 -10.40 11.12 22.44
CA GLU A 2 -9.26 11.55 21.61
C GLU A 2 -7.98 11.98 22.38
N ALA A 3 -8.10 12.53 23.59
CA ALA A 3 -6.95 13.06 24.33
C ALA A 3 -5.85 12.03 24.71
N GLY A 4 -6.15 10.72 24.67
CA GLY A 4 -5.16 9.67 24.94
C GLY A 4 -4.32 9.34 23.70
N GLU A 5 -4.98 9.07 22.58
CA GLU A 5 -4.31 8.76 21.31
C GLU A 5 -3.53 9.97 20.77
N ASP A 6 -4.06 11.18 20.90
CA ASP A 6 -3.35 12.40 20.51
C ASP A 6 -2.05 12.60 21.31
N GLN A 7 -2.07 12.27 22.61
CA GLN A 7 -0.91 12.36 23.48
C GLN A 7 0.14 11.29 23.12
N GLU A 8 -0.29 10.04 22.93
CA GLU A 8 0.59 8.95 22.48
C GLU A 8 1.22 9.26 21.11
N GLN A 9 0.43 9.83 20.19
CA GLN A 9 0.93 10.26 18.88
C GLN A 9 2.01 11.36 19.02
N ALA A 10 1.81 12.34 19.90
CA ALA A 10 2.79 13.40 20.15
C ALA A 10 4.09 12.86 20.78
N GLU A 11 3.98 11.89 21.69
CA GLU A 11 5.12 11.22 22.31
C GLU A 11 5.92 10.41 21.28
N LEU A 12 5.23 9.59 20.46
CA LEU A 12 5.84 8.84 19.37
C LEU A 12 6.51 9.76 18.35
N LEU A 13 5.86 10.86 17.97
CA LEU A 13 6.43 11.85 17.06
C LEU A 13 7.75 12.39 17.61
N THR A 14 7.79 12.75 18.88
CA THR A 14 9.00 13.28 19.55
C THR A 14 10.15 12.27 19.51
N GLU A 15 9.89 11.01 19.84
CA GLU A 15 10.90 9.96 19.83
C GLU A 15 11.39 9.63 18.41
N MET A 16 10.49 9.64 17.43
CA MET A 16 10.85 9.44 16.03
C MET A 16 11.70 10.58 15.48
N GLU A 17 11.33 11.84 15.74
CA GLU A 17 12.12 13.01 15.34
C GLU A 17 13.53 12.96 15.92
N ARG A 18 13.66 12.56 17.19
CA ARG A 18 14.95 12.36 17.83
C ARG A 18 15.76 11.26 17.16
N ALA A 19 15.17 10.09 16.94
CA ALA A 19 15.83 8.97 16.28
C ALA A 19 16.30 9.33 14.86
N PHE A 20 15.50 10.14 14.14
CA PHE A 20 15.85 10.61 12.79
C PHE A 20 16.96 11.65 12.81
N ALA A 21 16.97 12.56 13.77
CA ALA A 21 18.02 13.56 13.93
C ALA A 21 19.38 12.93 14.28
N ASP A 22 19.39 11.85 15.05
CA ASP A 22 20.60 11.12 15.46
C ASP A 22 21.11 10.15 14.38
N ALA A 23 20.36 9.95 13.29
CA ALA A 23 20.73 9.02 12.23
C ALA A 23 21.99 9.46 11.47
N ARG A 24 22.93 8.53 11.30
CA ARG A 24 24.20 8.76 10.56
C ARG A 24 24.16 8.30 9.10
N GLY A 25 23.00 7.87 8.63
CA GLY A 25 22.80 7.28 7.30
C GLY A 25 21.32 7.25 6.91
N PRO A 26 20.96 6.50 5.85
CA PRO A 26 19.58 6.34 5.44
C PRO A 26 18.69 5.81 6.58
N VAL A 27 17.50 6.38 6.73
CA VAL A 27 16.51 5.94 7.71
C VAL A 27 15.52 5.00 7.05
N HIS A 28 15.26 3.88 7.73
CA HIS A 28 14.27 2.87 7.35
C HIS A 28 13.26 2.72 8.49
N VAL A 29 11.97 2.79 8.17
CA VAL A 29 10.87 2.57 9.10
C VAL A 29 10.07 1.35 8.66
N LEU A 30 9.91 0.41 9.58
CA LEU A 30 9.03 -0.75 9.44
C LEU A 30 7.85 -0.56 10.38
N ASP A 31 6.67 -0.43 9.83
CA ASP A 31 5.43 -0.28 10.58
C ASP A 31 4.68 -1.62 10.56
N LEU A 32 4.53 -2.26 11.73
CA LEU A 32 4.01 -3.62 11.86
C LEU A 32 2.55 -3.60 12.29
N HIS A 33 1.70 -4.26 11.49
CA HIS A 33 0.26 -4.31 11.69
C HIS A 33 -0.26 -5.75 11.70
N THR A 34 -1.46 -5.91 12.22
CA THR A 34 -2.26 -7.13 12.08
C THR A 34 -3.63 -6.76 11.54
N THR A 35 -4.28 -7.72 10.88
CA THR A 35 -5.59 -7.55 10.25
C THR A 35 -6.67 -8.36 10.98
N SER A 36 -7.94 -8.03 10.73
CA SER A 36 -9.07 -8.83 11.21
C SER A 36 -9.30 -10.10 10.39
N GLY A 37 -8.92 -10.09 9.11
CA GLY A 37 -9.21 -11.16 8.16
C GLY A 37 -8.09 -12.20 8.09
N ALA A 38 -8.44 -13.48 8.13
CA ALA A 38 -7.47 -14.55 7.90
C ALA A 38 -6.86 -14.46 6.49
N GLY A 39 -5.58 -14.78 6.35
CA GLY A 39 -4.89 -14.86 5.06
C GLY A 39 -3.37 -14.74 5.20
N ALA A 40 -2.68 -14.78 4.06
CA ALA A 40 -1.23 -14.59 4.03
C ALA A 40 -0.85 -13.16 4.47
N PRO A 41 0.32 -12.96 5.10
CA PRO A 41 0.84 -11.63 5.38
C PRO A 41 1.13 -10.87 4.09
N PHE A 42 1.23 -9.55 4.15
CA PHE A 42 1.56 -8.71 2.99
C PHE A 42 2.22 -7.41 3.39
N SER A 43 2.82 -6.72 2.42
CA SER A 43 3.34 -5.36 2.60
C SER A 43 2.62 -4.35 1.74
N THR A 44 2.60 -3.10 2.19
CA THR A 44 2.23 -1.93 1.42
C THR A 44 3.21 -0.81 1.72
N ALA A 45 3.40 0.10 0.77
CA ALA A 45 4.31 1.22 0.94
C ALA A 45 3.91 2.35 0.00
N CYS A 46 4.31 3.58 0.32
CA CYS A 46 4.23 4.67 -0.64
C CYS A 46 4.96 4.29 -1.93
N ASP A 47 4.33 4.56 -3.07
CA ASP A 47 4.81 4.16 -4.39
C ASP A 47 6.07 4.92 -4.86
N THR A 48 7.16 4.87 -4.10
CA THR A 48 8.47 5.44 -4.43
C THR A 48 9.47 4.32 -4.76
N LEU A 49 10.50 4.62 -5.56
CA LEU A 49 11.51 3.62 -5.94
C LEU A 49 12.31 3.07 -4.74
N ARG A 50 12.52 3.87 -3.69
CA ARG A 50 13.20 3.40 -2.45
C ARG A 50 12.33 2.41 -1.68
N ASN A 51 11.06 2.72 -1.49
CA ASN A 51 10.12 1.87 -0.75
C ASN A 51 9.82 0.59 -1.51
N ARG A 52 9.66 0.65 -2.83
CA ARG A 52 9.50 -0.55 -3.67
C ARG A 52 10.67 -1.51 -3.49
N ARG A 53 11.92 -1.00 -3.52
CA ARG A 53 13.11 -1.83 -3.32
C ARG A 53 13.09 -2.50 -1.95
N PHE A 54 12.84 -1.72 -0.90
CA PHE A 54 12.77 -2.22 0.47
C PHE A 54 11.64 -3.24 0.69
N ALA A 55 10.42 -2.93 0.23
CA ALA A 55 9.28 -3.80 0.41
C ALA A 55 9.36 -5.12 -0.36
N LEU A 56 10.05 -5.12 -1.51
CA LEU A 56 10.29 -6.32 -2.29
C LEU A 56 11.31 -7.27 -1.64
N GLU A 57 12.13 -6.83 -0.68
CA GLU A 57 13.03 -7.71 0.06
C GLU A 57 12.28 -8.69 0.97
N VAL A 58 11.10 -8.29 1.45
CA VAL A 58 10.19 -9.19 2.16
C VAL A 58 9.40 -10.02 1.15
N PRO A 59 9.51 -11.36 1.16
CA PRO A 59 8.94 -12.17 0.09
C PRO A 59 7.45 -12.51 0.31
N ALA A 60 6.70 -11.54 0.80
CA ALA A 60 5.24 -11.54 0.88
C ALA A 60 4.64 -10.85 -0.37
N PRO A 61 3.32 -10.94 -0.61
CA PRO A 61 2.63 -10.08 -1.55
C PRO A 61 2.86 -8.60 -1.20
N PHE A 62 3.19 -7.79 -2.19
CA PHE A 62 3.29 -6.33 -2.07
C PHE A 62 2.09 -5.67 -2.76
N VAL A 63 1.30 -4.89 -2.03
CA VAL A 63 0.07 -4.26 -2.52
C VAL A 63 0.32 -2.78 -2.77
N LEU A 64 0.20 -2.35 -4.04
CA LEU A 64 0.37 -0.96 -4.48
C LEU A 64 -0.96 -0.21 -4.47
N GLY A 65 -0.94 1.08 -4.11
CA GLY A 65 -2.08 1.99 -4.18
C GLY A 65 -3.08 1.83 -3.03
N LEU A 66 -2.78 1.00 -2.04
CA LEU A 66 -3.56 0.91 -0.81
C LEU A 66 -3.30 2.14 0.08
N GLU A 67 -2.07 2.66 0.06
CA GLU A 67 -1.65 3.87 0.77
C GLU A 67 -2.41 5.12 0.33
N GLU A 68 -2.85 5.19 -0.93
CA GLU A 68 -3.55 6.36 -1.47
C GLU A 68 -4.96 6.52 -0.87
N ARG A 69 -5.41 5.59 -0.01
CA ARG A 69 -6.76 5.56 0.55
C ARG A 69 -6.85 6.02 1.98
N VAL A 70 -5.72 6.21 2.65
CA VAL A 70 -5.67 6.62 4.05
C VAL A 70 -4.81 7.87 4.14
N GLU A 71 -5.45 9.01 4.38
CA GLU A 71 -4.75 10.28 4.59
C GLU A 71 -4.23 10.37 6.03
N GLY A 72 -3.12 11.11 6.22
CA GLY A 72 -2.58 11.35 7.57
C GLY A 72 -1.89 10.16 8.22
N THR A 73 -1.48 9.14 7.45
CA THR A 73 -0.79 7.97 8.01
C THR A 73 0.66 8.28 8.37
N LEU A 74 1.20 7.50 9.33
CA LEU A 74 2.62 7.53 9.68
C LEU A 74 3.50 7.30 8.45
N MET A 75 3.13 6.32 7.62
CA MET A 75 3.81 6.01 6.36
C MET A 75 3.88 7.21 5.42
N ASP A 76 2.78 7.96 5.26
CA ASP A 76 2.75 9.15 4.41
C ASP A 76 3.69 10.24 4.94
N TRP A 77 3.73 10.44 6.26
CA TRP A 77 4.62 11.41 6.93
C TRP A 77 6.10 11.02 6.79
N VAL A 78 6.48 9.79 7.14
CA VAL A 78 7.86 9.29 7.04
C VAL A 78 8.37 9.37 5.60
N ASP A 79 7.56 8.94 4.64
CA ASP A 79 7.93 9.03 3.23
C ASP A 79 8.06 10.48 2.74
N GLY A 80 7.22 11.39 3.26
CA GLY A 80 7.31 12.83 2.99
C GLY A 80 8.62 13.47 3.46
N LEU A 81 9.24 12.92 4.52
CA LEU A 81 10.57 13.31 5.00
C LEU A 81 11.72 12.74 4.13
N GLY A 82 11.40 11.93 3.12
CA GLY A 82 12.38 11.29 2.24
C GLY A 82 12.99 10.01 2.80
N HIS A 83 12.47 9.50 3.92
CA HIS A 83 12.89 8.24 4.51
C HIS A 83 12.26 7.04 3.77
N THR A 84 12.86 5.86 3.96
CA THR A 84 12.31 4.61 3.42
C THR A 84 11.32 4.04 4.42
N VAL A 85 10.11 3.69 3.97
CA VAL A 85 9.07 3.15 4.85
C VAL A 85 8.30 2.02 4.17
N MET A 86 7.92 1.04 4.98
CA MET A 86 7.00 -0.04 4.60
C MET A 86 6.08 -0.34 5.77
N VAL A 87 4.82 -0.56 5.47
CA VAL A 87 3.86 -1.21 6.35
C VAL A 87 3.86 -2.70 6.06
N PHE A 88 3.93 -3.53 7.09
CA PHE A 88 3.84 -4.98 6.98
C PHE A 88 2.71 -5.51 7.85
N GLU A 89 1.76 -6.17 7.20
CA GLU A 89 0.59 -6.79 7.78
C GLU A 89 0.90 -8.25 8.03
N SER A 90 1.15 -8.62 9.28
CA SER A 90 1.70 -9.93 9.66
C SER A 90 0.66 -11.05 9.69
N GLY A 91 -0.60 -10.77 9.39
CA GLY A 91 -1.68 -11.75 9.35
C GLY A 91 -2.84 -11.36 10.25
N GLN A 92 -3.59 -12.35 10.73
CA GLN A 92 -4.78 -12.10 11.56
C GLN A 92 -4.38 -11.90 13.03
N ASN A 93 -5.02 -10.96 13.73
CA ASN A 93 -4.62 -10.53 15.07
C ASN A 93 -4.67 -11.59 16.19
N GLN A 94 -5.35 -12.71 15.99
CA GLN A 94 -5.42 -13.85 16.92
C GLN A 94 -4.61 -15.06 16.42
N ASP A 95 -3.97 -14.97 15.26
CA ASP A 95 -3.10 -16.02 14.73
C ASP A 95 -1.74 -15.93 15.43
N PRO A 96 -1.31 -16.94 16.22
CA PRO A 96 -0.01 -16.92 16.87
C PRO A 96 1.15 -16.78 15.87
N ALA A 97 0.99 -17.27 14.64
CA ALA A 97 2.00 -17.14 13.59
C ALA A 97 2.20 -15.69 13.12
N ALA A 98 1.30 -14.75 13.47
CA ALA A 98 1.49 -13.33 13.21
C ALA A 98 2.73 -12.77 13.92
N VAL A 99 3.07 -13.31 15.10
CA VAL A 99 4.29 -12.93 15.84
C VAL A 99 5.53 -13.36 15.05
N ASP A 100 5.60 -14.62 14.63
CA ASP A 100 6.73 -15.17 13.87
C ASP A 100 6.93 -14.44 12.53
N ARG A 101 5.83 -14.08 11.85
CA ARG A 101 5.89 -13.30 10.60
C ARG A 101 6.36 -11.87 10.84
N ALA A 102 5.91 -11.23 11.91
CA ALA A 102 6.35 -9.88 12.28
C ALA A 102 7.85 -9.88 12.63
N GLU A 103 8.30 -10.83 13.44
CA GLU A 103 9.72 -11.01 13.74
C GLU A 103 10.53 -11.27 12.47
N GLY A 104 10.04 -12.14 11.59
CA GLY A 104 10.66 -12.41 10.30
C GLY A 104 10.77 -11.16 9.41
N ALA A 105 9.76 -10.29 9.41
CA ALA A 105 9.81 -9.02 8.70
C ALA A 105 10.85 -8.06 9.28
N VAL A 106 11.04 -8.03 10.61
CA VAL A 106 12.11 -7.26 11.27
C VAL A 106 13.47 -7.74 10.81
N TRP A 107 13.74 -9.03 10.85
CA TRP A 107 15.03 -9.59 10.39
C TRP A 107 15.32 -9.27 8.92
N LEU A 108 14.32 -9.43 8.06
CA LEU A 108 14.44 -9.11 6.64
C LEU A 108 14.64 -7.60 6.41
N ALA A 109 13.98 -6.76 7.18
CA ALA A 109 14.15 -5.30 7.13
C ALA A 109 15.55 -4.87 7.58
N LEU A 110 16.10 -5.47 8.63
CA LEU A 110 17.46 -5.20 9.10
C LEU A 110 18.51 -5.55 8.04
N VAL A 111 18.37 -6.71 7.38
CA VAL A 111 19.22 -7.10 6.26
C VAL A 111 19.03 -6.16 5.07
N ALA A 112 17.79 -5.85 4.70
CA ALA A 112 17.49 -4.96 3.58
C ALA A 112 17.98 -3.52 3.79
N ALA A 113 18.05 -3.06 5.03
CA ALA A 113 18.59 -1.76 5.42
C ALA A 113 20.13 -1.77 5.52
N GLY A 114 20.79 -2.93 5.39
CA GLY A 114 22.24 -3.06 5.55
C GLY A 114 22.73 -2.89 6.99
N VAL A 115 21.85 -3.09 7.97
CA VAL A 115 22.21 -3.05 9.40
C VAL A 115 22.93 -4.35 9.79
N ILE A 116 22.56 -5.46 9.16
CA ILE A 116 23.13 -6.79 9.39
C ILE A 116 23.37 -7.45 8.02
N GLU A 117 24.50 -8.16 7.87
CA GLU A 117 24.78 -8.95 6.68
C GLU A 117 23.93 -10.24 6.66
N GLU A 118 23.42 -10.65 5.49
CA GLU A 118 22.55 -11.84 5.38
C GLU A 118 23.26 -13.13 5.86
N ALA A 119 24.59 -13.20 5.70
CA ALA A 119 25.40 -14.31 6.17
C ALA A 119 25.38 -14.48 7.70
N ASP A 120 25.18 -13.39 8.44
CA ASP A 120 25.15 -13.35 9.90
C ASP A 120 23.72 -13.36 10.47
N ALA A 121 22.70 -13.46 9.61
CA ALA A 121 21.28 -13.43 9.97
C ALA A 121 20.55 -14.72 9.56
N PRO A 122 20.80 -15.87 10.21
CA PRO A 122 20.09 -17.12 9.90
C PRO A 122 18.57 -17.01 10.07
N GLU A 123 18.10 -16.16 10.98
CA GLU A 123 16.69 -15.81 11.18
C GLU A 123 16.08 -15.18 9.93
N ALA A 124 16.80 -14.26 9.27
CA ALA A 124 16.36 -13.65 8.02
C ALA A 124 16.20 -14.71 6.91
N THR A 125 17.12 -15.68 6.82
CA THR A 125 17.03 -16.79 5.85
C THR A 125 15.82 -17.69 6.11
N ARG A 126 15.56 -18.02 7.39
CA ARG A 126 14.38 -18.80 7.79
C ARG A 126 13.09 -18.05 7.48
N ALA A 127 13.01 -16.77 7.87
CA ALA A 127 11.88 -15.90 7.59
C ALA A 127 11.61 -15.78 6.09
N ARG A 128 12.67 -15.61 5.28
CA ARG A 128 12.57 -15.56 3.81
C ARG A 128 11.93 -16.83 3.26
N THR A 129 12.32 -17.99 3.77
CA THR A 129 11.79 -19.28 3.33
C THR A 129 10.34 -19.47 3.75
N ALA A 130 10.01 -19.17 5.01
CA ALA A 130 8.66 -19.27 5.55
C ALA A 130 7.67 -18.36 4.81
N LEU A 131 7.98 -17.07 4.68
CA LEU A 131 7.13 -16.10 3.99
C LEU A 131 6.96 -16.43 2.50
N ARG A 132 8.00 -16.94 1.82
CA ARG A 132 7.88 -17.44 0.43
C ARG A 132 6.91 -18.61 0.33
N ALA A 133 6.98 -19.55 1.26
CA ALA A 133 6.10 -20.71 1.29
C ALA A 133 4.64 -20.29 1.55
N GLU A 134 4.41 -19.40 2.51
CA GLU A 134 3.07 -18.88 2.85
C GLU A 134 2.45 -18.06 1.72
N ARG A 135 3.25 -17.27 0.99
CA ARG A 135 2.78 -16.55 -0.19
C ARG A 135 2.21 -17.53 -1.24
N GLY A 136 2.87 -18.67 -1.44
CA GLY A 136 2.50 -19.65 -2.47
C GLY A 136 2.29 -19.00 -3.85
N ASP A 137 1.10 -19.22 -4.41
CA ASP A 137 0.66 -18.73 -5.73
C ASP A 137 0.04 -17.32 -5.70
N ILE A 138 0.11 -16.62 -4.58
CA ILE A 138 -0.27 -15.21 -4.53
C ILE A 138 0.78 -14.42 -5.33
N PRO A 139 0.37 -13.57 -6.30
CA PRO A 139 1.31 -12.77 -7.04
C PRO A 139 2.18 -11.93 -6.11
N ARG A 140 3.46 -11.79 -6.45
CA ARG A 140 4.39 -11.00 -5.64
C ARG A 140 3.99 -9.53 -5.56
N VAL A 141 3.33 -9.02 -6.60
CA VAL A 141 2.90 -7.63 -6.65
C VAL A 141 1.44 -7.59 -7.08
N LEU A 142 0.63 -6.90 -6.30
CA LEU A 142 -0.76 -6.62 -6.59
C LEU A 142 -0.98 -5.12 -6.58
N GLU A 143 -2.02 -4.69 -7.29
CA GLU A 143 -2.48 -3.32 -7.26
C GLU A 143 -3.91 -3.27 -6.72
N PHE A 144 -4.14 -2.29 -5.87
CA PHE A 144 -5.44 -1.90 -5.39
C PHE A 144 -6.36 -1.50 -6.55
N ARG A 145 -7.63 -1.92 -6.47
CA ARG A 145 -8.63 -1.62 -7.51
C ARG A 145 -9.93 -1.07 -6.97
N TYR A 146 -10.40 -1.56 -5.83
CA TYR A 146 -11.68 -1.14 -5.28
C TYR A 146 -11.71 -1.29 -3.76
N ARG A 147 -12.42 -0.37 -3.12
CA ARG A 147 -12.75 -0.33 -1.69
C ARG A 147 -14.27 -0.37 -1.61
N HIS A 148 -14.80 -1.27 -0.81
CA HIS A 148 -16.21 -1.26 -0.44
C HIS A 148 -16.36 -0.48 0.89
N PRO A 149 -16.78 0.80 0.86
CA PRO A 149 -16.97 1.56 2.08
C PRO A 149 -18.18 1.01 2.84
N VAL A 150 -18.08 1.00 4.17
CA VAL A 150 -19.16 0.59 5.07
C VAL A 150 -19.50 1.76 5.97
N THR A 151 -20.80 1.93 6.22
CA THR A 151 -21.29 2.88 7.23
C THR A 151 -21.95 2.12 8.37
N PRO A 152 -21.96 2.65 9.60
CA PRO A 152 -22.63 1.99 10.73
C PRO A 152 -24.11 1.69 10.47
N ALA A 153 -24.78 2.49 9.64
CA ALA A 153 -26.19 2.31 9.27
C ALA A 153 -26.42 1.15 8.28
N ALA A 154 -25.39 0.67 7.58
CA ALA A 154 -25.54 -0.32 6.52
C ALA A 154 -25.82 -1.74 7.03
N GLN A 155 -25.64 -2.02 8.33
CA GLN A 155 -25.68 -3.39 8.91
C GLN A 155 -24.87 -4.40 8.09
N PHE A 156 -23.73 -3.93 7.57
CA PHE A 156 -22.89 -4.71 6.69
C PHE A 156 -22.35 -5.94 7.42
N LYS A 157 -22.45 -7.09 6.77
CA LYS A 157 -21.93 -8.35 7.28
C LYS A 157 -21.27 -9.15 6.18
N MET A 158 -19.97 -9.38 6.30
CA MET A 158 -19.24 -10.31 5.44
C MET A 158 -19.83 -11.72 5.55
N LEU A 159 -20.00 -12.38 4.41
CA LEU A 159 -20.25 -13.81 4.41
C LEU A 159 -19.00 -14.53 4.96
N PRO A 160 -19.17 -15.58 5.78
CA PRO A 160 -18.05 -16.26 6.41
C PRO A 160 -17.18 -16.99 5.36
N GLY A 161 -15.89 -17.09 5.66
CA GLY A 161 -14.96 -17.98 4.95
C GLY A 161 -14.12 -17.31 3.86
N PHE A 162 -14.33 -16.03 3.55
CA PHE A 162 -13.39 -15.27 2.73
C PHE A 162 -12.08 -14.99 3.45
N LYS A 163 -10.96 -15.26 2.78
CA LYS A 163 -9.61 -14.97 3.25
C LYS A 163 -8.93 -13.92 2.37
N SER A 164 -8.01 -13.15 2.93
CA SER A 164 -7.17 -12.22 2.15
C SER A 164 -6.46 -12.97 1.03
N PHE A 165 -6.42 -12.34 -0.14
CA PHE A 165 -5.93 -12.83 -1.42
C PHE A 165 -6.73 -13.98 -2.06
N GLN A 166 -7.88 -14.38 -1.50
CA GLN A 166 -8.76 -15.37 -2.13
C GLN A 166 -9.30 -14.85 -3.46
N ARG A 167 -9.28 -15.69 -4.50
CA ARG A 167 -9.87 -15.35 -5.81
C ARG A 167 -11.38 -15.23 -5.68
N VAL A 168 -11.93 -14.15 -6.23
CA VAL A 168 -13.36 -13.89 -6.33
C VAL A 168 -13.74 -13.66 -7.78
N ARG A 169 -14.98 -14.02 -8.16
CA ARG A 169 -15.51 -13.80 -9.51
C ARG A 169 -16.44 -12.60 -9.52
N LYS A 170 -16.46 -11.85 -10.64
CA LYS A 170 -17.43 -10.76 -10.82
C LYS A 170 -18.86 -11.27 -10.55
N GLY A 171 -19.61 -10.54 -9.72
CA GLY A 171 -20.99 -10.88 -9.34
C GLY A 171 -21.10 -11.92 -8.23
N GLN A 172 -20.00 -12.48 -7.72
CA GLN A 172 -20.02 -13.36 -6.54
C GLN A 172 -20.46 -12.55 -5.31
N VAL A 173 -21.45 -13.04 -4.57
CA VAL A 173 -21.87 -12.45 -3.30
C VAL A 173 -20.76 -12.62 -2.26
N LEU A 174 -20.36 -11.51 -1.65
CA LEU A 174 -19.29 -11.45 -0.66
C LEU A 174 -19.82 -11.10 0.74
N ALA A 175 -20.87 -10.30 0.80
CA ALA A 175 -21.45 -9.78 2.03
C ALA A 175 -22.93 -9.49 1.82
N GLN A 176 -23.61 -9.13 2.91
CA GLN A 176 -24.97 -8.62 2.90
C GLN A 176 -25.05 -7.31 3.67
N ASP A 177 -25.87 -6.39 3.20
CA ASP A 177 -26.23 -5.15 3.88
C ASP A 177 -27.75 -4.93 3.82
N ILE A 178 -28.24 -3.80 4.35
CA ILE A 178 -29.67 -3.46 4.31
C ILE A 178 -30.26 -3.32 2.89
N GLN A 179 -29.43 -3.12 1.87
CA GLN A 179 -29.82 -2.99 0.47
C GLN A 179 -29.80 -4.35 -0.25
N GLY A 180 -29.22 -5.38 0.36
CA GLY A 180 -29.23 -6.76 -0.10
C GLY A 180 -27.83 -7.34 -0.25
N ASP A 181 -27.62 -8.13 -1.32
CA ASP A 181 -26.36 -8.80 -1.58
C ASP A 181 -25.30 -7.82 -2.11
N VAL A 182 -24.16 -7.78 -1.42
CA VAL A 182 -22.97 -7.06 -1.87
C VAL A 182 -22.09 -8.02 -2.67
N THR A 183 -21.84 -7.68 -3.95
CA THR A 183 -21.13 -8.56 -4.88
C THR A 183 -19.76 -8.03 -5.30
N ALA A 184 -18.87 -8.93 -5.71
CA ALA A 184 -17.57 -8.57 -6.25
C ALA A 184 -17.72 -7.78 -7.57
N PRO A 185 -17.15 -6.56 -7.70
CA PRO A 185 -17.30 -5.74 -8.90
C PRO A 185 -16.51 -6.27 -10.11
N ALA A 186 -15.52 -7.14 -9.87
CA ALA A 186 -14.65 -7.72 -10.89
C ALA A 186 -14.11 -9.10 -10.46
N THR A 187 -13.66 -9.89 -11.44
CA THR A 187 -12.91 -11.12 -11.19
C THR A 187 -11.48 -10.75 -10.80
N ALA A 188 -11.12 -11.00 -9.54
CA ALA A 188 -9.91 -10.49 -8.91
C ALA A 188 -9.62 -11.26 -7.61
N ARG A 189 -8.90 -10.65 -6.66
CA ARG A 189 -8.71 -11.20 -5.31
C ARG A 189 -9.28 -10.23 -4.26
N ILE A 190 -9.94 -10.78 -3.24
CA ILE A 190 -10.41 -10.01 -2.08
C ILE A 190 -9.25 -9.79 -1.11
N LEU A 191 -9.25 -8.67 -0.38
CA LEU A 191 -8.25 -8.32 0.61
C LEU A 191 -8.93 -7.70 1.84
N MET A 192 -8.42 -8.02 3.04
CA MET A 192 -8.89 -7.53 4.35
C MET A 192 -10.43 -7.54 4.49
N PRO A 193 -11.08 -8.72 4.41
CA PRO A 193 -12.51 -8.81 4.69
C PRO A 193 -12.80 -8.44 6.15
N LEU A 194 -13.79 -7.56 6.35
CA LEU A 194 -14.21 -7.07 7.66
C LEU A 194 -15.11 -8.08 8.37
N TYR A 195 -14.56 -8.72 9.41
CA TYR A 195 -15.31 -9.66 10.25
C TYR A 195 -15.63 -9.14 11.66
N GLN A 196 -15.05 -7.99 12.02
CA GLN A 196 -15.30 -7.32 13.29
C GLN A 196 -16.44 -6.29 13.16
N GLU A 197 -17.01 -5.87 14.27
CA GLU A 197 -18.15 -4.94 14.29
C GLU A 197 -17.76 -3.50 13.92
N GLN A 198 -16.51 -3.12 14.14
CA GLN A 198 -16.00 -1.77 13.91
C GLN A 198 -15.14 -1.70 12.65
N GLY A 199 -15.46 -0.77 11.75
CA GLY A 199 -14.66 -0.49 10.57
C GLY A 199 -15.45 0.29 9.52
N GLU A 200 -14.74 1.09 8.74
CA GLU A 200 -15.31 1.87 7.64
C GLU A 200 -15.11 1.17 6.28
N ASP A 201 -14.48 -0.01 6.30
CA ASP A 201 -14.01 -0.74 5.14
C ASP A 201 -14.48 -2.18 5.20
N GLY A 202 -15.38 -2.56 4.31
CA GLY A 202 -15.94 -3.91 4.27
C GLY A 202 -14.98 -4.93 3.65
N PHE A 203 -14.41 -4.58 2.51
CA PHE A 203 -13.34 -5.34 1.86
C PHE A 203 -12.67 -4.51 0.77
N PHE A 204 -11.49 -4.96 0.35
CA PHE A 204 -10.81 -4.44 -0.82
C PHE A 204 -10.75 -5.48 -1.95
N ILE A 205 -10.60 -4.99 -3.17
CA ILE A 205 -10.31 -5.81 -4.34
C ILE A 205 -8.95 -5.41 -4.89
N VAL A 206 -8.10 -6.40 -5.05
CA VAL A 206 -6.76 -6.28 -5.60
C VAL A 206 -6.60 -7.20 -6.79
N ARG A 207 -5.77 -6.80 -7.75
CA ARG A 207 -5.43 -7.62 -8.91
C ARG A 207 -3.93 -7.72 -9.10
N GLU A 208 -3.49 -8.74 -9.81
CA GLU A 208 -2.06 -8.90 -10.12
C GLU A 208 -1.53 -7.69 -10.90
N PHE A 209 -0.40 -7.15 -10.43
CA PHE A 209 0.37 -6.15 -11.15
C PHE A 209 1.57 -6.82 -11.81
N ARG A 210 1.64 -6.78 -13.13
CA ARG A 210 2.71 -7.48 -13.86
C ARG A 210 4.06 -6.83 -13.56
N PHE A 211 5.03 -7.64 -13.13
CA PHE A 211 6.37 -7.17 -12.74
C PHE A 211 7.10 -6.39 -13.85
N VAL A 212 6.80 -6.65 -15.13
CA VAL A 212 7.34 -5.89 -16.26
C VAL A 212 7.02 -4.40 -16.14
N TRP A 213 5.82 -4.05 -15.68
CA TRP A 213 5.41 -2.66 -15.52
C TRP A 213 6.16 -1.94 -14.39
N LEU A 214 6.62 -2.67 -13.36
CA LEU A 214 7.51 -2.10 -12.35
C LEU A 214 8.85 -1.67 -12.95
N LYS A 215 9.45 -2.53 -13.77
CA LYS A 215 10.71 -2.20 -14.46
C LYS A 215 10.55 -1.03 -15.43
N VAL A 216 9.45 -1.00 -16.18
CA VAL A 216 9.14 0.12 -17.08
C VAL A 216 8.96 1.41 -16.28
N SER A 217 8.19 1.37 -15.20
CA SER A 217 7.99 2.50 -14.29
C SER A 217 9.32 3.00 -13.72
N GLU A 218 10.18 2.10 -13.25
CA GLU A 218 11.51 2.43 -12.75
C GLU A 218 12.39 3.14 -13.80
N VAL A 219 12.45 2.60 -15.02
CA VAL A 219 13.22 3.22 -16.11
C VAL A 219 12.67 4.60 -16.45
N LEU A 220 11.36 4.74 -16.58
CA LEU A 220 10.73 6.02 -16.90
C LEU A 220 10.99 7.10 -15.82
N ARG A 221 10.91 6.71 -14.54
CA ARG A 221 11.20 7.62 -13.41
C ARG A 221 12.66 8.03 -13.37
N ARG A 222 13.60 7.07 -13.55
CA ARG A 222 15.05 7.37 -13.63
C ARG A 222 15.43 8.28 -14.80
N LEU A 223 14.69 8.20 -15.91
CA LEU A 223 14.89 9.07 -17.07
C LEU A 223 14.17 10.43 -16.95
N HIS A 224 13.52 10.70 -15.82
CA HIS A 224 12.69 11.89 -15.58
C HIS A 224 11.67 12.14 -16.71
N ALA A 225 11.03 11.06 -17.19
CA ALA A 225 10.01 11.14 -18.24
C ALA A 225 8.74 11.90 -17.78
N ASP A 226 8.59 12.17 -16.48
CA ASP A 226 7.60 13.10 -15.94
C ASP A 226 7.73 14.51 -16.53
N ARG A 227 8.94 14.94 -16.89
CA ARG A 227 9.19 16.28 -17.44
C ARG A 227 8.37 16.52 -18.69
N ILE A 228 8.13 15.49 -19.49
CA ILE A 228 7.36 15.54 -20.74
C ILE A 228 5.89 15.11 -20.58
N ALA A 229 5.45 14.67 -19.40
CA ALA A 229 4.09 14.18 -19.18
C ALA A 229 3.01 15.23 -19.51
N HIS A 230 3.31 16.49 -19.27
CA HIS A 230 2.43 17.62 -19.59
C HIS A 230 2.19 17.85 -21.09
N TRP A 231 2.91 17.15 -21.98
CA TRP A 231 2.68 17.22 -23.43
C TRP A 231 1.58 16.25 -23.88
N LEU A 232 1.13 15.35 -23.00
CA LEU A 232 0.03 14.45 -23.30
C LEU A 232 -1.29 15.23 -23.42
N PRO A 233 -2.17 14.86 -24.38
CA PRO A 233 -3.45 15.53 -24.56
C PRO A 233 -4.27 15.56 -23.26
N GLY A 234 -4.70 16.76 -22.86
CA GLY A 234 -5.52 16.96 -21.67
C GLY A 234 -4.75 17.04 -20.36
N ILE A 235 -3.41 17.06 -20.36
CA ILE A 235 -2.57 17.21 -19.17
C ILE A 235 -1.91 18.60 -19.16
N ARG A 236 -1.91 19.28 -18.02
CA ARG A 236 -1.23 20.58 -17.84
C ARG A 236 -0.54 20.64 -16.48
N ARG A 237 0.58 21.38 -16.39
CA ARG A 237 1.20 21.70 -15.10
C ARG A 237 0.34 22.69 -14.31
N VAL A 238 0.30 22.53 -13.00
CA VAL A 238 -0.28 23.54 -12.11
C VAL A 238 0.77 24.64 -11.93
N ALA A 239 0.37 25.91 -12.12
CA ALA A 239 1.30 27.03 -11.98
C ALA A 239 1.87 27.10 -10.56
N GLY A 240 3.20 27.22 -10.44
CA GLY A 240 3.91 27.25 -9.16
C GLY A 240 4.27 25.88 -8.57
N TYR A 241 3.90 24.78 -9.22
CA TYR A 241 4.18 23.42 -8.73
C TYR A 241 4.70 22.52 -9.86
N ASP A 242 5.92 22.00 -9.71
CA ASP A 242 6.53 21.11 -10.72
C ASP A 242 6.09 19.65 -10.61
N ASP A 243 5.55 19.28 -9.46
CA ASP A 243 5.11 17.94 -9.07
C ASP A 243 3.60 17.72 -9.25
N ARG A 244 2.85 18.74 -9.67
CA ARG A 244 1.38 18.68 -9.82
C ARG A 244 0.94 18.83 -11.27
N LEU A 245 0.07 17.93 -11.70
CA LEU A 245 -0.55 17.95 -13.02
C LEU A 245 -2.08 17.97 -12.89
N LEU A 246 -2.71 18.81 -13.71
CA LEU A 246 -4.14 18.83 -13.93
C LEU A 246 -4.48 17.97 -15.15
N VAL A 247 -5.31 16.95 -14.95
CA VAL A 247 -5.75 16.03 -16.00
C VAL A 247 -7.22 16.28 -16.32
N ASN A 248 -7.50 16.77 -17.53
CA ASN A 248 -8.86 16.92 -18.03
C ASN A 248 -9.38 15.56 -18.50
N ARG A 249 -10.32 14.98 -17.75
CA ARG A 249 -10.84 13.62 -17.99
C ARG A 249 -11.67 13.48 -19.27
N ARG A 250 -12.11 14.59 -19.87
CA ARG A 250 -12.83 14.57 -21.15
C ARG A 250 -11.89 14.42 -22.35
N VAL A 251 -10.64 14.87 -22.19
CA VAL A 251 -9.64 14.89 -23.27
C VAL A 251 -8.58 13.83 -23.06
N ALA A 252 -8.13 13.64 -21.82
CA ALA A 252 -7.15 12.63 -21.46
C ALA A 252 -7.72 11.24 -21.73
N ARG A 253 -7.05 10.51 -22.61
CA ARG A 253 -7.43 9.12 -22.92
C ARG A 253 -7.24 8.25 -21.68
N TRP A 254 -7.95 7.12 -21.62
CA TRP A 254 -7.90 6.19 -20.49
C TRP A 254 -6.47 5.75 -20.12
N TYR A 255 -5.58 5.59 -21.11
CA TYR A 255 -4.18 5.22 -20.90
C TYR A 255 -3.32 6.34 -20.30
N ALA A 256 -3.74 7.60 -20.37
CA ALA A 256 -2.97 8.72 -19.85
C ALA A 256 -2.82 8.62 -18.33
N LEU A 257 -3.89 8.19 -17.64
CA LEU A 257 -3.86 7.94 -16.20
C LEU A 257 -2.95 6.76 -15.85
N GLU A 258 -3.00 5.68 -16.63
CA GLU A 258 -2.11 4.54 -16.42
C GLU A 258 -0.64 4.92 -16.60
N LEU A 259 -0.32 5.74 -17.61
CA LEU A 259 1.02 6.27 -17.82
C LEU A 259 1.45 7.18 -16.66
N LEU A 260 0.57 8.05 -16.18
CA LEU A 260 0.84 8.92 -15.05
C LEU A 260 1.19 8.12 -13.78
N HIS A 261 0.45 7.05 -13.48
CA HIS A 261 0.81 6.17 -12.36
C HIS A 261 2.19 5.52 -12.56
N LEU A 262 2.54 5.10 -13.79
CA LEU A 262 3.89 4.58 -14.08
C LEU A 262 4.98 5.64 -13.82
N LEU A 263 4.66 6.91 -14.05
CA LEU A 263 5.54 8.06 -13.77
C LEU A 263 5.54 8.51 -12.31
N GLY A 264 4.75 7.88 -11.43
CA GLY A 264 4.72 8.19 -9.99
C GLY A 264 3.69 9.23 -9.58
N TYR A 265 2.80 9.62 -10.49
CA TYR A 265 1.69 10.50 -10.15
C TYR A 265 0.56 9.71 -9.50
N ARG A 266 0.18 10.11 -8.28
CA ARG A 266 -1.00 9.63 -7.55
C ARG A 266 -2.16 10.60 -7.66
N ARG A 267 -3.37 10.14 -7.36
CA ARG A 267 -4.55 11.01 -7.31
C ARG A 267 -4.54 11.83 -6.03
N GLU A 268 -4.78 13.14 -6.14
CA GLU A 268 -4.84 14.03 -4.97
C GLU A 268 -6.29 14.51 -4.74
N ARG A 269 -6.94 15.08 -5.77
CA ARG A 269 -8.33 15.55 -5.66
C ARG A 269 -9.09 15.39 -6.96
N GLU A 270 -10.37 15.06 -6.83
CA GLU A 270 -11.32 15.00 -7.94
C GLU A 270 -12.23 16.22 -7.89
N SER A 271 -12.21 17.06 -8.94
CA SER A 271 -13.11 18.22 -9.05
C SER A 271 -13.77 18.21 -10.43
N GLY A 272 -14.95 17.57 -10.49
CA GLY A 272 -15.77 17.49 -11.69
C GLY A 272 -15.02 16.89 -12.88
N ALA A 273 -14.76 17.71 -13.91
CA ALA A 273 -14.10 17.26 -15.15
C ALA A 273 -12.56 17.19 -15.06
N ALA A 274 -11.96 17.68 -13.97
CA ALA A 274 -10.52 17.73 -13.77
C ALA A 274 -10.10 16.83 -12.61
N LEU A 275 -9.01 16.09 -12.81
CA LEU A 275 -8.33 15.30 -11.80
C LEU A 275 -6.98 15.94 -11.52
N LEU A 276 -6.73 16.30 -10.27
CA LEU A 276 -5.41 16.73 -9.82
C LEU A 276 -4.60 15.49 -9.43
N VAL A 277 -3.42 15.36 -10.03
CA VAL A 277 -2.45 14.33 -9.69
C VAL A 277 -1.15 14.95 -9.22
N GLN A 278 -0.48 14.30 -8.27
CA GLN A 278 0.74 14.79 -7.66
C GLN A 278 1.78 13.66 -7.58
N ARG A 279 3.06 14.01 -7.71
CA ARG A 279 4.19 13.13 -7.44
C ARG A 279 4.90 13.52 -6.14
N ARG A 280 5.50 12.56 -5.44
CA ARG A 280 6.26 12.85 -4.22
C ARG A 280 7.66 13.41 -4.50
N PRO A 281 8.22 14.23 -3.61
CA PRO A 281 9.61 14.69 -3.70
C PRO A 281 10.59 13.51 -3.63
N GLY A 282 11.68 13.57 -4.40
CA GLY A 282 12.77 12.58 -4.37
C GLY A 282 12.65 11.42 -5.36
N GLU A 283 11.85 11.57 -6.43
CA GLU A 283 11.78 10.64 -7.57
C GLU A 283 12.57 11.10 -8.80
#